data_AF-A0A5F0D1L2-F1
#
_entry.id   AF-A0A5F0D1L2-F1
#
_cell.length_a   1.000
_cell.length_b   1.000
_cell.length_c   1.000
_cell.angle_alpha   90.00
_cell.angle_beta   90.00
_cell.angle_gamma   90.00
#
_symmetry.space_group_name_H-M   'P 1'
#
loop_
_entity.id
_entity.type
_entity.pdbx_description
1 polymer ?
#
loop_
_entity_poly.entity_id
_entity_poly.type
_entity_poly.pdbx_seq_one_letter_code
_entity_poly.pdbx_strand_id
1 'polypeptide(L)'
;MTTDTARPADEAPVSIKTEYLPDDVIAVLGDQNATPGLVLKAIVGTIIQTAPDALIVITGDFVQSVQDNFDARGVKVTYGTKRGANFVSAKTMRNAEGGATIYVPSGLICGSDDESQEQLAWRVSYVLGMAAHEAVHALNHDQAEDSEAVFSEMKITTASEVYYATEAGTIVEEYRAQTSAELAFPYPGSFIENLGDDLDHFGGEVDQARQNVPSDVPEAARIQGTACTNLWKAMAFAAAESRVRGVELPASVAENARWQHYAAPLWEAWVAVLAQLPPGNELAGLDRLTVVTRQLMKLLAESERLAGVHRSWDDGGAYMHWVTPAGKTHI
;
A
#
# COMPACT_ATOMS: atom_id res chain seq x y z
N MET A 1 0.51 48.53 -22.97
CA MET A 1 1.51 48.47 -21.89
C MET A 1 1.48 47.06 -21.35
N THR A 2 2.35 46.21 -21.89
CA THR A 2 2.57 44.82 -21.48
C THR A 2 3.69 44.83 -20.44
N THR A 3 3.36 44.56 -19.19
CA THR A 3 4.36 44.27 -18.16
C THR A 3 4.74 42.81 -18.29
N ASP A 4 5.83 42.61 -19.04
CA ASP A 4 6.58 41.38 -19.15
C ASP A 4 7.42 41.24 -17.87
N THR A 5 6.88 40.55 -16.86
CA THR A 5 7.67 40.06 -15.74
C THR A 5 8.09 38.65 -16.07
N ALA A 6 9.32 38.52 -16.56
CA ALA A 6 10.00 37.25 -16.73
C ALA A 6 9.85 36.41 -15.45
N ARG A 7 9.13 35.30 -15.58
CA ARG A 7 9.12 34.22 -14.58
C ARG A 7 10.56 33.70 -14.46
N PRO A 8 11.07 33.42 -13.26
CA PRO A 8 12.32 32.68 -13.13
C PRO A 8 12.15 31.32 -13.82
N ALA A 9 13.02 31.03 -14.78
CA ALA A 9 13.18 29.69 -15.31
C ALA A 9 13.86 28.86 -14.22
N ASP A 10 13.09 28.09 -13.44
CA ASP A 10 13.53 26.88 -12.70
C ASP A 10 12.47 26.26 -11.78
N GLU A 11 11.23 26.76 -11.71
CA GLU A 11 10.15 26.02 -11.04
C GLU A 11 9.37 25.19 -12.07
N ALA A 12 9.61 23.88 -12.08
CA ALA A 12 8.73 22.95 -12.77
C ALA A 12 7.28 23.20 -12.28
N PRO A 13 6.31 23.42 -13.18
CA PRO A 13 4.95 23.71 -12.78
C PRO A 13 4.38 22.49 -12.03
N VAL A 14 4.08 22.70 -10.76
CA VAL A 14 3.37 21.71 -9.94
C VAL A 14 2.02 21.42 -10.57
N SER A 15 1.79 20.17 -10.95
CA SER A 15 0.52 19.73 -11.53
C SER A 15 -0.43 19.30 -10.42
N ILE A 16 -1.33 20.21 -10.02
CA ILE A 16 -2.43 19.93 -9.08
C ILE A 16 -3.77 20.05 -9.80
N LYS A 17 -4.64 19.07 -9.58
CA LYS A 17 -6.03 19.03 -10.05
C LYS A 17 -6.96 18.78 -8.87
N THR A 18 -8.18 19.29 -8.97
CA THR A 18 -9.28 18.97 -8.05
C THR A 18 -10.35 18.14 -8.75
N GLU A 19 -10.94 17.18 -8.04
CA GLU A 19 -12.01 16.30 -8.55
C GLU A 19 -13.12 16.14 -7.52
N TYR A 20 -14.39 16.19 -7.97
CA TYR A 20 -15.58 16.00 -7.12
C TYR A 20 -15.60 16.80 -5.80
N LEU A 21 -14.93 17.95 -5.75
CA LEU A 21 -14.94 18.83 -4.58
C LEU A 21 -16.07 19.87 -4.70
N PRO A 22 -16.86 20.05 -3.63
CA PRO A 22 -17.73 21.22 -3.49
C PRO A 22 -16.95 22.54 -3.52
N ASP A 23 -17.56 23.61 -4.06
CA ASP A 23 -16.92 24.93 -4.23
C ASP A 23 -16.45 25.55 -2.89
N ASP A 24 -17.19 25.32 -1.81
CA ASP A 24 -16.84 25.78 -0.46
C ASP A 24 -15.59 25.07 0.07
N VAL A 25 -15.45 23.77 -0.18
CA VAL A 25 -14.22 23.03 0.16
C VAL A 25 -13.03 23.55 -0.66
N ILE A 26 -13.22 23.83 -1.95
CA ILE A 26 -12.18 24.43 -2.80
C ILE A 26 -11.74 25.79 -2.22
N ALA A 27 -12.69 26.63 -1.79
CA ALA A 27 -12.38 27.93 -1.20
C ALA A 27 -11.56 27.79 0.09
N VAL A 28 -11.93 26.85 0.97
CA VAL A 28 -11.21 26.59 2.23
C VAL A 28 -9.80 26.05 1.98
N LEU A 29 -9.64 25.13 1.03
CA LEU A 29 -8.32 24.60 0.64
C LEU A 29 -7.43 25.68 -0.02
N GLY A 30 -8.04 26.67 -0.68
CA GLY A 30 -7.35 27.80 -1.28
C GLY A 30 -6.95 28.91 -0.29
N ASP A 31 -7.51 28.94 0.91
CA ASP A 31 -7.14 29.91 1.94
C ASP A 31 -5.82 29.52 2.61
N GLN A 32 -4.77 30.29 2.31
CA GLN A 32 -3.41 30.06 2.82
C GLN A 32 -3.28 30.29 4.34
N ASN A 33 -4.27 30.89 4.99
CA ASN A 33 -4.28 31.11 6.43
C ASN A 33 -5.16 30.11 7.18
N ALA A 34 -6.00 29.36 6.47
CA ALA A 34 -6.81 28.30 7.05
C ALA A 34 -5.97 27.04 7.28
N THR A 35 -6.23 26.31 8.37
CA THR A 35 -5.53 25.06 8.68
C THR A 35 -5.53 24.09 7.50
N PRO A 36 -6.66 23.81 6.81
CA PRO A 36 -6.66 22.91 5.66
C PRO A 36 -5.75 23.37 4.51
N GLY A 37 -5.69 24.67 4.21
CA GLY A 37 -4.80 25.22 3.19
C GLY A 37 -3.31 25.07 3.55
N LEU A 38 -2.97 25.23 4.84
CA LEU A 38 -1.62 24.98 5.34
C LEU A 38 -1.24 23.49 5.25
N VAL A 39 -2.16 22.60 5.63
CA VAL A 39 -1.95 21.15 5.52
C VAL A 39 -1.79 20.73 4.05
N LEU A 40 -2.65 21.22 3.15
CA LEU A 40 -2.54 20.96 1.72
C LEU A 40 -1.19 21.41 1.17
N LYS A 41 -0.73 22.62 1.53
CA LYS A 41 0.58 23.12 1.11
C LYS A 41 1.71 22.22 1.59
N ALA A 42 1.63 21.71 2.81
CA ALA A 42 2.63 20.80 3.35
C ALA A 42 2.63 19.45 2.63
N ILE A 43 1.45 18.86 2.37
CA ILE A 43 1.30 17.62 1.57
C ILE A 43 1.90 17.79 0.18
N VAL A 44 1.51 18.84 -0.52
CA VAL A 44 2.00 19.16 -1.87
C VAL A 44 3.52 19.34 -1.86
N GLY A 45 4.05 20.09 -0.89
CA GLY A 45 5.48 20.30 -0.73
C GLY A 45 6.25 18.99 -0.50
N THR A 46 5.72 18.09 0.35
CA THR A 46 6.30 16.76 0.58
C THR A 46 6.32 15.92 -0.69
N ILE A 47 5.23 15.92 -1.46
CA ILE A 47 5.14 15.14 -2.71
C ILE A 47 6.17 15.64 -3.73
N ILE A 48 6.19 16.94 -4.03
CA ILE A 48 7.06 17.50 -5.08
C ILE A 48 8.54 17.30 -4.76
N GLN A 49 8.92 17.31 -3.48
CA GLN A 49 10.31 17.05 -3.08
C GLN A 49 10.80 15.65 -3.48
N THR A 50 9.88 14.68 -3.61
CA THR A 50 10.21 13.29 -3.91
C THR A 50 9.83 12.89 -5.34
N ALA A 51 8.67 13.32 -5.81
CA ALA A 51 8.13 13.04 -7.14
C ALA A 51 7.60 14.34 -7.79
N PRO A 52 8.48 15.22 -8.29
CA PRO A 52 8.10 16.52 -8.83
C PRO A 52 7.22 16.44 -10.09
N ASP A 53 7.30 15.34 -10.82
CA ASP A 53 6.57 15.12 -12.07
C ASP A 53 5.20 14.45 -11.87
N ALA A 54 4.87 14.04 -10.64
CA ALA A 54 3.59 13.41 -10.33
C ALA A 54 2.42 14.40 -10.42
N LEU A 55 1.31 13.97 -11.02
CA LEU A 55 0.04 14.69 -10.95
C LEU A 55 -0.58 14.49 -9.56
N ILE A 56 -0.89 15.56 -8.85
CA ILE A 56 -1.57 15.51 -7.56
C ILE A 56 -3.06 15.79 -7.77
N VAL A 57 -3.92 14.87 -7.37
CA VAL A 57 -5.37 15.03 -7.43
C VAL A 57 -5.93 15.12 -6.02
N ILE A 58 -6.51 16.27 -5.67
CA ILE A 58 -7.28 16.43 -4.43
C ILE A 58 -8.74 16.14 -4.71
N THR A 59 -9.31 15.15 -4.03
CA THR A 59 -10.64 14.62 -4.38
C THR A 59 -11.66 14.62 -3.24
N GLY A 60 -12.90 14.96 -3.56
CA GLY A 60 -14.06 14.81 -2.67
C GLY A 60 -14.73 13.43 -2.77
N ASP A 61 -14.50 12.70 -3.87
CA ASP A 61 -14.96 11.32 -4.07
C ASP A 61 -13.78 10.45 -4.53
N PHE A 62 -13.07 9.93 -3.53
CA PHE A 62 -11.87 9.13 -3.74
C PHE A 62 -12.12 7.85 -4.51
N VAL A 63 -13.26 7.19 -4.27
CA VAL A 63 -13.60 5.94 -4.96
C VAL A 63 -13.84 6.22 -6.44
N GLN A 64 -14.65 7.24 -6.74
CA GLN A 64 -14.96 7.60 -8.12
C GLN A 64 -13.73 8.08 -8.88
N SER A 65 -12.86 8.88 -8.26
CA SER A 65 -11.64 9.37 -8.92
C SER A 65 -10.69 8.24 -9.31
N VAL A 66 -10.51 7.27 -8.42
CA VAL A 66 -9.70 6.07 -8.70
C VAL A 66 -10.37 5.19 -9.76
N GLN A 67 -11.69 5.04 -9.71
CA GLN A 67 -12.44 4.29 -10.72
C GLN A 67 -12.32 4.93 -12.11
N ASP A 68 -12.49 6.25 -12.22
CA ASP A 68 -12.36 6.98 -13.48
C ASP A 68 -10.96 6.82 -14.09
N ASN A 69 -9.92 6.74 -13.26
CA ASN A 69 -8.56 6.47 -13.74
C ASN A 69 -8.40 5.02 -14.26
N PHE A 70 -9.00 4.03 -13.60
CA PHE A 70 -9.03 2.66 -14.13
C PHE A 70 -9.76 2.60 -15.48
N ASP A 71 -10.93 3.25 -15.56
CA ASP A 71 -11.75 3.30 -16.77
C ASP A 71 -11.01 4.01 -17.92
N ALA A 72 -10.35 5.13 -17.64
CA ALA A 72 -9.52 5.86 -18.61
C ALA A 72 -8.35 5.02 -19.15
N ARG A 73 -7.82 4.10 -18.33
CA ARG A 73 -6.78 3.14 -18.71
C ARG A 73 -7.35 1.87 -19.38
N GLY A 74 -8.67 1.76 -19.49
CA GLY A 74 -9.34 0.56 -20.01
C GLY A 74 -9.20 -0.68 -19.11
N VAL A 75 -8.88 -0.48 -17.82
CA VAL A 75 -8.73 -1.56 -16.84
C VAL A 75 -10.10 -1.84 -16.20
N LYS A 76 -10.68 -3.00 -16.50
CA LYS A 76 -12.01 -3.38 -16.01
C LYS A 76 -11.94 -3.93 -14.58
N VAL A 77 -11.94 -3.03 -13.60
CA VAL A 77 -11.97 -3.36 -12.16
C VAL A 77 -13.05 -2.50 -11.50
N THR A 78 -13.76 -3.06 -10.51
CA THR A 78 -14.62 -2.27 -9.61
C THR A 78 -13.83 -1.93 -8.36
N TYR A 79 -13.59 -0.64 -8.13
CA TYR A 79 -12.83 -0.18 -6.98
C TYR A 79 -13.69 0.05 -5.74
N GLY A 80 -13.11 -0.24 -4.57
CA GLY A 80 -13.66 0.07 -3.26
C GLY A 80 -12.55 0.33 -2.24
N THR A 81 -12.85 1.03 -1.14
CA THR A 81 -11.88 1.48 -0.14
C THR A 81 -11.63 0.51 1.01
N LYS A 82 -12.53 -0.46 1.25
CA LYS A 82 -12.39 -1.42 2.35
C LYS A 82 -11.25 -2.41 2.08
N ARG A 83 -10.34 -2.57 3.04
CA ARG A 83 -9.21 -3.53 3.02
C ARG A 83 -9.17 -4.29 4.35
N GLY A 84 -10.13 -5.18 4.55
CA GLY A 84 -10.25 -5.89 5.83
C GLY A 84 -10.53 -4.93 6.98
N ALA A 85 -9.66 -4.90 7.99
CA ALA A 85 -9.66 -3.96 9.12
C ALA A 85 -9.17 -2.54 8.76
N ASN A 86 -8.51 -2.38 7.61
CA ASN A 86 -7.86 -1.13 7.20
C ASN A 86 -8.66 -0.40 6.10
N PHE A 87 -8.35 0.89 5.90
CA PHE A 87 -8.89 1.72 4.82
C PHE A 87 -7.75 2.30 3.97
N VAL A 88 -8.02 2.52 2.68
CA VAL A 88 -7.08 3.20 1.78
C VAL A 88 -7.19 4.71 1.99
N SER A 89 -6.10 5.33 2.44
CA SER A 89 -6.05 6.75 2.79
C SER A 89 -5.61 7.65 1.64
N ALA A 90 -4.82 7.11 0.72
CA ALA A 90 -4.47 7.73 -0.54
C ALA A 90 -4.07 6.64 -1.52
N LYS A 91 -3.83 7.01 -2.77
CA LYS A 91 -3.39 6.03 -3.76
C LYS A 91 -2.60 6.67 -4.88
N THR A 92 -1.43 6.12 -5.14
CA THR A 92 -0.68 6.36 -6.36
C THR A 92 -1.11 5.38 -7.45
N MET A 93 -1.28 5.89 -8.66
CA MET A 93 -1.64 5.11 -9.83
C MET A 93 -0.89 5.64 -11.05
N ARG A 94 -0.54 4.73 -11.97
CA ARG A 94 -0.23 5.13 -13.34
C ARG A 94 -1.43 5.83 -13.98
N ASN A 95 -1.19 6.87 -14.75
CA ASN A 95 -2.19 7.56 -15.56
C ASN A 95 -2.17 7.06 -17.01
N ALA A 96 -3.15 7.46 -17.81
CA ALA A 96 -3.27 7.02 -19.21
C ALA A 96 -2.12 7.53 -20.11
N GLU A 97 -1.40 8.57 -19.67
CA GLU A 97 -0.27 9.17 -20.40
C GLU A 97 1.08 8.52 -20.02
N GLY A 98 1.07 7.58 -19.06
CA GLY A 98 2.26 6.82 -18.64
C GLY A 98 3.05 7.43 -17.49
N GLY A 99 2.57 8.51 -16.86
CA GLY A 99 3.15 9.05 -15.61
C GLY A 99 2.38 8.59 -14.37
N ALA A 100 2.78 9.10 -13.20
CA ALA A 100 2.09 8.83 -11.93
C ALA A 100 1.06 9.92 -11.55
N THR A 101 -0.06 9.49 -10.98
CA THR A 101 -1.07 10.33 -10.33
C THR A 101 -1.24 9.90 -8.89
N ILE A 102 -1.17 10.85 -7.95
CA ILE A 102 -1.39 10.65 -6.52
C ILE A 102 -2.76 11.23 -6.15
N TYR A 103 -3.67 10.37 -5.70
CA TYR A 103 -5.01 10.75 -5.25
C TYR A 103 -5.03 10.95 -3.74
N VAL A 104 -5.36 12.17 -3.31
CA VAL A 104 -5.46 12.56 -1.90
C VAL A 104 -6.91 12.96 -1.58
N PRO A 105 -7.62 12.23 -0.71
CA PRO A 105 -8.96 12.61 -0.30
C PRO A 105 -8.95 13.88 0.56
N SER A 106 -9.83 14.83 0.25
CA SER A 106 -9.93 16.11 0.98
C SER A 106 -10.32 15.94 2.45
N GLY A 107 -11.04 14.87 2.80
CA GLY A 107 -11.40 14.57 4.19
C GLY A 107 -10.19 14.43 5.12
N LEU A 108 -9.04 13.95 4.60
CA LEU A 108 -7.80 13.88 5.39
C LEU A 108 -7.18 15.27 5.64
N ILE A 109 -7.43 16.22 4.74
CA ILE A 109 -6.88 17.57 4.78
C ILE A 109 -7.74 18.47 5.69
N CYS A 110 -9.06 18.38 5.55
CA CYS A 110 -10.00 19.24 6.26
C CYS A 110 -10.13 18.88 7.75
N GLY A 111 -10.05 17.58 8.10
CA GLY A 111 -10.29 17.14 9.48
C GLY A 111 -11.73 17.36 9.94
N SER A 112 -11.95 17.39 11.25
CA SER A 112 -13.24 17.71 11.88
C SER A 112 -13.18 19.07 12.59
N ASP A 113 -14.31 19.78 12.65
CA ASP A 113 -14.39 21.09 13.32
C ASP A 113 -14.18 21.00 14.85
N ASP A 114 -14.40 19.83 15.44
CA ASP A 114 -14.25 19.56 16.88
C ASP A 114 -12.92 18.88 17.24
N GLU A 115 -11.98 18.81 16.29
CA GLU A 115 -10.68 18.17 16.48
C GLU A 115 -9.84 18.89 17.56
N SER A 116 -9.37 18.13 18.55
CA SER A 116 -8.44 18.64 19.56
C SER A 116 -7.08 18.95 18.95
N GLN A 117 -6.24 19.73 19.64
CA GLN A 117 -4.88 20.01 19.16
C GLN A 117 -4.01 18.75 19.03
N GLU A 118 -4.22 17.77 19.90
CA GLU A 118 -3.54 16.48 19.84
C GLU A 118 -3.97 15.68 18.60
N GLN A 119 -5.28 15.65 18.34
CA GLN A 119 -5.83 14.98 17.15
C GLN A 119 -5.36 15.66 15.86
N LEU A 120 -5.32 17.00 15.83
CA LEU A 120 -4.77 17.75 14.71
C LEU A 120 -3.29 17.41 14.47
N ALA A 121 -2.48 17.40 15.53
CA ALA A 121 -1.05 17.06 15.42
C ALA A 121 -0.85 15.61 14.94
N TRP A 122 -1.65 14.68 15.43
CA TRP A 122 -1.68 13.30 14.97
C TRP A 122 -2.03 13.23 13.49
N ARG A 123 -3.13 13.87 13.08
CA ARG A 123 -3.59 13.89 11.69
C ARG A 123 -2.57 14.51 10.75
N VAL A 124 -1.97 15.63 11.12
CA VAL A 124 -0.91 16.29 10.32
C VAL A 124 0.28 15.34 10.14
N SER A 125 0.74 14.69 11.21
CA SER A 125 1.84 13.73 11.12
C SER A 125 1.47 12.55 10.21
N TYR A 126 0.24 12.04 10.36
CA TYR A 126 -0.29 10.96 9.54
C TYR A 126 -0.35 11.31 8.05
N VAL A 127 -0.93 12.46 7.68
CA VAL A 127 -1.09 12.83 6.27
C VAL A 127 0.23 13.17 5.60
N LEU A 128 1.22 13.68 6.35
CA LEU A 128 2.56 13.92 5.80
C LEU A 128 3.33 12.61 5.60
N GLY A 129 3.21 11.65 6.52
CA GLY A 129 3.75 10.30 6.34
C GLY A 129 3.12 9.59 5.14
N MET A 130 1.79 9.66 5.00
CA MET A 130 1.09 9.16 3.82
C MET A 130 1.56 9.84 2.53
N ALA A 131 1.68 11.17 2.54
CA ALA A 131 2.12 11.92 1.35
C ALA A 131 3.53 11.51 0.91
N ALA A 132 4.44 11.31 1.87
CA ALA A 132 5.78 10.80 1.61
C ALA A 132 5.75 9.36 1.07
N HIS A 133 4.91 8.49 1.64
CA HIS A 133 4.74 7.11 1.18
C HIS A 133 4.28 7.06 -0.29
N GLU A 134 3.22 7.79 -0.63
CA GLU A 134 2.68 7.82 -2.00
C GLU A 134 3.66 8.46 -2.99
N ALA A 135 4.37 9.52 -2.59
CA ALA A 135 5.37 10.12 -3.45
C ALA A 135 6.52 9.16 -3.80
N VAL A 136 6.86 8.24 -2.90
CA VAL A 136 7.86 7.20 -3.19
C VAL A 136 7.34 6.16 -4.18
N HIS A 137 6.05 5.81 -4.17
CA HIS A 137 5.48 4.98 -5.24
C HIS A 137 5.59 5.67 -6.60
N ALA A 138 5.28 6.97 -6.67
CA ALA A 138 5.42 7.74 -7.91
C ALA A 138 6.87 7.80 -8.39
N LEU A 139 7.82 8.06 -7.48
CA LEU A 139 9.25 8.06 -7.79
C LEU A 139 9.74 6.70 -8.31
N ASN A 140 9.37 5.60 -7.64
CA ASN A 140 9.74 4.26 -8.07
C ASN A 140 9.18 3.93 -9.45
N HIS A 141 7.97 4.41 -9.76
CA HIS A 141 7.40 4.29 -11.10
C HIS A 141 8.25 5.00 -12.15
N ASP A 142 8.60 6.27 -11.93
CA ASP A 142 9.42 7.07 -12.85
C ASP A 142 10.83 6.48 -13.04
N GLN A 143 11.36 5.81 -12.01
CA GLN A 143 12.65 5.11 -12.04
C GLN A 143 12.57 3.70 -12.64
N ALA A 144 11.40 3.23 -13.06
CA ALA A 144 11.15 1.86 -13.48
C ALA A 144 11.60 0.81 -12.44
N GLU A 145 11.39 1.10 -11.16
CA GLU A 145 11.64 0.23 -10.00
C GLU A 145 10.34 -0.26 -9.33
N ASP A 146 9.19 -0.01 -9.96
CA ASP A 146 7.91 -0.55 -9.53
C ASP A 146 7.73 -2.04 -9.90
N SER A 147 6.72 -2.66 -9.30
CA SER A 147 6.42 -4.08 -9.40
C SER A 147 6.13 -4.51 -10.83
N GLU A 148 5.56 -3.64 -11.67
CA GLU A 148 5.33 -3.93 -13.09
C GLU A 148 6.64 -4.04 -13.87
N ALA A 149 7.59 -3.12 -13.63
CA ALA A 149 8.92 -3.19 -14.23
C ALA A 149 9.69 -4.44 -13.77
N VAL A 150 9.67 -4.74 -12.48
CA VAL A 150 10.29 -5.95 -11.90
C VAL A 150 9.66 -7.21 -12.48
N PHE A 151 8.33 -7.28 -12.54
CA PHE A 151 7.61 -8.42 -13.10
C PHE A 151 8.00 -8.67 -14.56
N SER A 152 8.13 -7.61 -15.35
CA SER A 152 8.53 -7.69 -16.76
C SER A 152 9.93 -8.28 -16.93
N GLU A 153 10.87 -7.96 -16.04
CA GLU A 153 12.24 -8.51 -16.07
C GLU A 153 12.30 -9.98 -15.63
N MET A 154 11.40 -10.41 -14.74
CA MET A 154 11.42 -11.75 -14.17
C MET A 154 11.13 -12.89 -15.16
N LYS A 155 10.66 -12.61 -16.38
CA LYS A 155 10.35 -13.63 -17.43
C LYS A 155 9.48 -14.77 -16.89
N ILE A 156 8.44 -14.40 -16.17
CA ILE A 156 7.52 -15.32 -15.51
C ILE A 156 6.73 -16.13 -16.56
N THR A 157 6.60 -17.45 -16.34
CA THR A 157 5.97 -18.35 -17.34
C THR A 157 4.82 -19.18 -16.79
N THR A 158 4.69 -19.31 -15.47
CA THR A 158 3.64 -20.13 -14.84
C THR A 158 2.63 -19.27 -14.09
N ALA A 159 1.36 -19.69 -14.04
CA ALA A 159 0.31 -18.96 -13.32
C ALA A 159 0.62 -18.80 -11.82
N SER A 160 1.26 -19.80 -11.20
CA SER A 160 1.74 -19.71 -9.81
C SER A 160 2.74 -18.60 -9.61
N GLU A 161 3.71 -18.50 -10.52
CA GLU A 161 4.71 -17.45 -10.47
C GLU A 161 4.06 -16.09 -10.72
N VAL A 162 3.08 -15.98 -11.62
CA VAL A 162 2.35 -14.72 -11.87
C VAL A 162 1.72 -14.20 -10.57
N TYR A 163 0.99 -15.06 -9.86
CA TYR A 163 0.35 -14.69 -8.61
C TYR A 163 1.36 -14.25 -7.56
N TYR A 164 2.33 -15.11 -7.22
CA TYR A 164 3.29 -14.77 -6.16
C TYR A 164 4.21 -13.61 -6.54
N ALA A 165 4.56 -13.42 -7.82
CA ALA A 165 5.35 -12.28 -8.26
C ALA A 165 4.57 -10.96 -8.12
N THR A 166 3.27 -10.98 -8.42
CA THR A 166 2.38 -9.81 -8.24
C THR A 166 2.28 -9.42 -6.77
N GLU A 167 2.02 -10.40 -5.90
CA GLU A 167 1.93 -10.16 -4.44
C GLU A 167 3.27 -9.74 -3.87
N ALA A 168 4.36 -10.45 -4.18
CA ALA A 168 5.70 -10.11 -3.69
C ALA A 168 6.17 -8.72 -4.17
N GLY A 169 5.89 -8.38 -5.44
CA GLY A 169 6.18 -7.05 -5.97
C GLY A 169 5.45 -5.96 -5.20
N THR A 170 4.17 -6.18 -4.89
CA THR A 170 3.38 -5.27 -4.04
C THR A 170 4.04 -5.11 -2.66
N ILE A 171 4.43 -6.21 -2.01
CA ILE A 171 5.08 -6.16 -0.69
C ILE A 171 6.41 -5.40 -0.72
N VAL A 172 7.20 -5.56 -1.78
CA VAL A 172 8.46 -4.85 -1.99
C VAL A 172 8.24 -3.34 -2.10
N GLU A 173 7.27 -2.92 -2.91
CA GLU A 173 6.94 -1.50 -3.06
C GLU A 173 6.50 -0.88 -1.73
N GLU A 174 5.54 -1.53 -1.05
CA GLU A 174 4.96 -1.07 0.22
C GLU A 174 6.03 -0.96 1.31
N TYR A 175 6.93 -1.94 1.42
CA TYR A 175 8.05 -1.89 2.35
C TYR A 175 8.99 -0.71 2.08
N ARG A 176 9.37 -0.50 0.83
CA ARG A 176 10.30 0.57 0.43
C ARG A 176 9.67 1.94 0.64
N ALA A 177 8.42 2.13 0.22
CA ALA A 177 7.64 3.33 0.43
C ALA A 177 7.50 3.64 1.92
N GLN A 178 7.11 2.65 2.72
CA GLN A 178 6.96 2.83 4.17
C GLN A 178 8.29 3.12 4.86
N THR A 179 9.39 2.47 4.48
CA THR A 179 10.71 2.74 5.07
C THR A 179 11.13 4.21 4.86
N SER A 180 10.94 4.75 3.66
CA SER A 180 11.22 6.16 3.38
C SER A 180 10.26 7.11 4.09
N ALA A 181 8.97 6.77 4.14
CA ALA A 181 7.97 7.55 4.86
C ALA A 181 8.29 7.62 6.36
N GLU A 182 8.65 6.49 7.00
CA GLU A 182 9.06 6.44 8.40
C GLU A 182 10.30 7.27 8.70
N LEU A 183 11.26 7.34 7.76
CA LEU A 183 12.46 8.17 7.91
C LEU A 183 12.16 9.68 7.84
N ALA A 184 11.18 10.07 7.02
CA ALA A 184 10.84 11.48 6.79
C ALA A 184 9.79 12.00 7.79
N PHE A 185 8.72 11.24 7.98
CA PHE A 185 7.57 11.57 8.81
C PHE A 185 7.08 10.28 9.51
N PRO A 186 7.68 9.92 10.66
CA PRO A 186 7.29 8.73 11.40
C PRO A 186 5.77 8.67 11.63
N TYR A 187 5.15 7.53 11.33
CA TYR A 187 3.73 7.31 11.61
C TYR A 187 3.43 7.59 13.10
N PRO A 188 2.42 8.42 13.44
CA PRO A 188 2.15 8.78 14.83
C PRO A 188 1.60 7.63 15.69
N GLY A 189 1.31 6.46 15.12
CA GLY A 189 1.03 5.23 15.86
C GLY A 189 2.17 4.19 15.72
N SER A 190 1.81 2.92 15.88
CA SER A 190 2.73 1.80 15.68
C SER A 190 2.08 0.71 14.82
N PHE A 191 2.75 0.31 13.74
CA PHE A 191 2.34 -0.83 12.91
C PHE A 191 2.64 -2.14 13.63
N ILE A 192 3.79 -2.24 14.31
CA ILE A 192 4.17 -3.47 15.00
C ILE A 192 3.28 -3.78 16.19
N GLU A 193 2.78 -2.77 16.92
CA GLU A 193 1.78 -2.98 17.98
C GLU A 193 0.42 -3.43 17.41
N ASN A 194 0.04 -2.90 16.25
CA ASN A 194 -1.24 -3.21 15.59
C ASN A 194 -1.27 -4.59 14.92
N LEU A 195 -0.13 -5.26 14.75
CA LEU A 195 -0.06 -6.59 14.13
C LEU A 195 -0.98 -7.62 14.81
N GLY A 196 -1.20 -7.51 16.13
CA GLY A 196 -2.11 -8.39 16.86
C GLY A 196 -3.53 -8.34 16.28
N ASP A 197 -4.05 -7.14 16.04
CA ASP A 197 -5.38 -6.93 15.48
C ASP A 197 -5.45 -7.38 14.01
N ASP A 198 -4.41 -7.12 13.22
CA ASP A 198 -4.32 -7.58 11.83
C ASP A 198 -4.32 -9.12 11.74
N LEU A 199 -3.66 -9.81 12.67
CA LEU A 199 -3.61 -11.27 12.75
C LEU A 199 -4.92 -11.89 13.20
N ASP A 200 -5.59 -11.27 14.16
CA ASP A 200 -6.91 -11.71 14.62
C ASP A 200 -7.95 -11.54 13.50
N HIS A 201 -7.89 -10.42 12.77
CA HIS A 201 -8.71 -10.20 11.58
C HIS A 201 -8.40 -11.24 10.48
N PHE A 202 -7.13 -11.45 10.15
CA PHE A 202 -6.71 -12.47 9.19
C PHE A 202 -7.22 -13.87 9.57
N GLY A 203 -7.07 -14.25 10.84
CA GLY A 203 -7.58 -15.52 11.35
C GLY A 203 -9.09 -15.67 11.17
N GLY A 204 -9.85 -14.60 11.42
CA GLY A 204 -11.29 -14.56 11.19
C GLY A 204 -11.67 -14.74 9.71
N GLU A 205 -10.98 -14.05 8.80
CA GLU A 205 -11.23 -14.18 7.35
C GLU A 205 -10.84 -15.56 6.81
N VAL A 206 -9.77 -16.18 7.33
CA VAL A 206 -9.41 -17.58 7.01
C VAL A 206 -10.53 -18.53 7.45
N ASP A 207 -11.06 -18.34 8.65
CA ASP A 207 -12.14 -19.17 9.18
C ASP A 207 -13.45 -18.96 8.38
N GLN A 208 -13.74 -17.72 7.96
CA GLN A 208 -14.87 -17.40 7.08
C GLN A 208 -14.70 -17.98 5.67
N ALA A 209 -13.51 -17.89 5.07
CA ALA A 209 -13.22 -18.50 3.77
C ALA A 209 -13.49 -20.01 3.82
N ARG A 210 -13.01 -20.71 4.87
CA ARG A 210 -13.25 -22.15 5.07
C ARG A 210 -14.73 -22.51 5.15
N GLN A 211 -15.55 -21.66 5.79
CA GLN A 211 -17.00 -21.87 5.86
C GLN A 211 -17.70 -21.73 4.50
N ASN A 212 -17.16 -20.90 3.60
CA ASN A 212 -17.72 -20.70 2.26
C ASN A 212 -17.32 -21.79 1.26
N VAL A 213 -16.23 -22.54 1.49
CA VAL A 213 -15.75 -23.59 0.57
C VAL A 213 -16.86 -24.54 0.07
N PRO A 214 -17.76 -25.08 0.93
CA PRO A 214 -18.78 -26.02 0.46
C PRO A 214 -19.84 -25.41 -0.45
N SER A 215 -20.02 -24.08 -0.44
CA SER A 215 -21.15 -23.39 -1.10
C SER A 215 -20.72 -22.38 -2.16
N ASP A 216 -19.55 -21.76 -2.02
CA ASP A 216 -19.05 -20.69 -2.88
C ASP A 216 -17.50 -20.63 -2.84
N VAL A 217 -16.86 -21.48 -3.63
CA VAL A 217 -15.40 -21.54 -3.75
C VAL A 217 -14.79 -20.22 -4.28
N PRO A 218 -15.36 -19.54 -5.30
CA PRO A 218 -14.87 -18.23 -5.73
C PRO A 218 -14.85 -17.18 -4.62
N GLU A 219 -15.92 -17.09 -3.82
CA GLU A 219 -15.99 -16.14 -2.71
C GLU A 219 -15.01 -16.50 -1.59
N ALA A 220 -14.91 -17.79 -1.23
CA ALA A 220 -13.90 -18.27 -0.30
C ALA A 220 -12.48 -17.89 -0.76
N ALA A 221 -12.22 -17.99 -2.07
CA ALA A 221 -10.93 -17.65 -2.64
C ALA A 221 -10.63 -16.15 -2.61
N ARG A 222 -11.63 -15.32 -2.90
CA ARG A 222 -11.55 -13.86 -2.83
C ARG A 222 -11.27 -13.38 -1.41
N ILE A 223 -11.99 -13.93 -0.41
CA ILE A 223 -11.81 -13.62 1.01
C ILE A 223 -10.37 -13.95 1.44
N GLN A 224 -9.95 -15.20 1.21
CA GLN A 224 -8.63 -15.68 1.60
C GLN A 224 -7.49 -14.88 0.95
N GLY A 225 -7.58 -14.64 -0.37
CA GLY A 225 -6.57 -13.86 -1.09
C GLY A 225 -6.44 -12.44 -0.52
N THR A 226 -7.58 -11.77 -0.32
CA THR A 226 -7.60 -10.41 0.26
C THR A 226 -6.99 -10.39 1.66
N ALA A 227 -7.31 -11.38 2.50
CA ALA A 227 -6.79 -11.47 3.85
C ALA A 227 -5.27 -11.69 3.86
N CYS A 228 -4.75 -12.57 3.00
CA CYS A 228 -3.32 -12.80 2.85
C CYS A 228 -2.58 -11.53 2.45
N THR A 229 -3.01 -10.85 1.38
CA THR A 229 -2.38 -9.61 0.91
C THR A 229 -2.35 -8.54 2.00
N ASN A 230 -3.45 -8.36 2.75
CA ASN A 230 -3.49 -7.38 3.83
C ASN A 230 -2.52 -7.71 4.97
N LEU A 231 -2.46 -8.98 5.40
CA LEU A 231 -1.52 -9.40 6.44
C LEU A 231 -0.07 -9.20 5.99
N TRP A 232 0.25 -9.57 4.74
CA TRP A 232 1.59 -9.41 4.19
C TRP A 232 2.03 -7.94 4.13
N LYS A 233 1.12 -7.03 3.78
CA LYS A 233 1.38 -5.59 3.84
C LYS A 233 1.61 -5.10 5.27
N ALA A 234 0.78 -5.55 6.22
CA ALA A 234 0.96 -5.21 7.63
C ALA A 234 2.33 -5.67 8.16
N MET A 235 2.75 -6.89 7.80
CA MET A 235 4.09 -7.41 8.12
C MET A 235 5.21 -6.59 7.47
N ALA A 236 5.02 -6.10 6.25
CA ALA A 236 5.97 -5.21 5.57
C ALA A 236 6.10 -3.86 6.30
N PHE A 237 4.98 -3.26 6.71
CA PHE A 237 4.99 -2.00 7.46
C PHE A 237 5.63 -2.14 8.83
N ALA A 238 5.31 -3.21 9.56
CA ALA A 238 5.97 -3.51 10.84
C ALA A 238 7.48 -3.75 10.67
N ALA A 239 7.91 -4.42 9.59
CA ALA A 239 9.33 -4.60 9.30
C ALA A 239 10.03 -3.27 8.97
N ALA A 240 9.36 -2.36 8.25
CA ALA A 240 9.86 -1.02 7.97
C ALA A 240 9.99 -0.20 9.28
N GLU A 241 8.96 -0.21 10.13
CA GLU A 241 8.98 0.44 11.44
C GLU A 241 10.12 -0.08 12.31
N SER A 242 10.24 -1.41 12.48
CA SER A 242 11.31 -2.03 13.26
C SER A 242 12.69 -1.63 12.74
N ARG A 243 12.89 -1.59 11.42
CA ARG A 243 14.16 -1.17 10.82
C ARG A 243 14.52 0.27 11.16
N VAL A 244 13.56 1.19 11.00
CA VAL A 244 13.82 2.63 11.14
C VAL A 244 13.91 3.03 12.60
N ARG A 245 13.02 2.51 13.45
CA ARG A 245 12.89 2.91 14.85
C ARG A 245 13.68 2.00 15.81
N GLY A 246 14.18 0.86 15.35
CA GLY A 246 14.82 -0.14 16.20
C GLY A 246 13.86 -0.78 17.21
N VAL A 247 12.57 -0.81 16.90
CA VAL A 247 11.52 -1.34 17.78
C VAL A 247 11.46 -2.85 17.66
N GLU A 248 11.56 -3.54 18.80
CA GLU A 248 11.38 -4.98 18.90
C GLU A 248 9.89 -5.36 18.90
N LEU A 249 9.60 -6.62 18.57
CA LEU A 249 8.24 -7.16 18.62
C LEU A 249 7.69 -7.09 20.05
N PRO A 250 6.57 -6.38 20.30
CA PRO A 250 5.96 -6.31 21.63
C PRO A 250 5.57 -7.69 22.15
N ALA A 251 5.69 -7.91 23.46
CA ALA A 251 5.31 -9.17 24.10
C ALA A 251 3.84 -9.54 23.83
N SER A 252 2.94 -8.55 23.79
CA SER A 252 1.52 -8.75 23.47
C SER A 252 1.30 -9.38 22.09
N VAL A 253 2.12 -9.02 21.10
CA VAL A 253 2.07 -9.61 19.76
C VAL A 253 2.80 -10.94 19.74
N ALA A 254 3.97 -11.02 20.36
CA ALA A 254 4.75 -12.25 20.44
C ALA A 254 3.96 -13.39 21.11
N GLU A 255 3.15 -13.10 22.12
CA GLU A 255 2.34 -14.09 22.86
C GLU A 255 1.00 -14.40 22.17
N ASN A 256 0.60 -13.65 21.14
CA ASN A 256 -0.64 -13.90 20.40
C ASN A 256 -0.57 -15.25 19.67
N ALA A 257 -1.62 -16.08 19.81
CA ALA A 257 -1.65 -17.42 19.23
C ALA A 257 -1.69 -17.42 17.69
N ARG A 258 -2.35 -16.43 17.08
CA ARG A 258 -2.39 -16.22 15.62
C ARG A 258 -1.02 -15.76 15.11
N TRP A 259 -0.28 -14.91 15.85
CA TRP A 259 1.12 -14.59 15.55
C TRP A 259 1.98 -15.85 15.50
N GLN A 260 1.96 -16.64 16.58
CA GLN A 260 2.74 -17.87 16.70
C GLN A 260 2.45 -18.86 15.57
N HIS A 261 1.21 -18.89 15.08
CA HIS A 261 0.80 -19.79 14.02
C HIS A 261 1.13 -19.29 12.61
N TYR A 262 0.85 -18.02 12.31
CA TYR A 262 0.85 -17.51 10.93
C TYR A 262 2.09 -16.70 10.54
N ALA A 263 2.70 -15.99 11.50
CA ALA A 263 3.74 -15.01 11.19
C ALA A 263 5.09 -15.36 11.82
N ALA A 264 5.11 -15.78 13.09
CA ALA A 264 6.33 -16.12 13.82
C ALA A 264 7.26 -17.08 13.07
N PRO A 265 6.77 -18.16 12.40
CA PRO A 265 7.65 -19.10 11.70
C PRO A 265 8.43 -18.49 10.53
N LEU A 266 7.94 -17.38 9.98
CA LEU A 266 8.49 -16.73 8.78
C LEU A 266 9.12 -15.37 9.09
N TRP A 267 8.90 -14.80 10.27
CA TRP A 267 9.23 -13.40 10.58
C TRP A 267 10.70 -13.05 10.38
N GLU A 268 11.63 -13.85 10.92
CA GLU A 268 13.06 -13.56 10.80
C GLU A 268 13.52 -13.57 9.32
N ALA A 269 13.05 -14.57 8.55
CA ALA A 269 13.35 -14.66 7.13
C ALA A 269 12.71 -13.51 6.35
N TRP A 270 11.48 -13.12 6.69
CA TRP A 270 10.76 -11.99 6.10
C TRP A 270 11.52 -10.68 6.29
N VAL A 271 11.89 -10.35 7.52
CA VAL A 271 12.66 -9.14 7.85
C VAL A 271 14.03 -9.17 7.16
N ALA A 272 14.73 -10.31 7.17
CA ALA A 272 16.04 -10.43 6.53
C ALA A 272 15.98 -10.27 5.01
N VAL A 273 14.91 -10.75 4.37
CA VAL A 273 14.70 -10.59 2.92
C VAL A 273 14.47 -9.12 2.59
N LEU A 274 13.55 -8.45 3.30
CA LEU A 274 13.23 -7.04 3.07
C LEU A 274 14.41 -6.10 3.40
N ALA A 275 15.21 -6.42 4.42
CA ALA A 275 16.38 -5.63 4.81
C ALA A 275 17.48 -5.53 3.73
N GLN A 276 17.43 -6.36 2.68
CA GLN A 276 18.33 -6.25 1.52
C GLN A 276 18.05 -5.02 0.65
N LEU A 277 16.86 -4.44 0.77
CA LEU A 277 16.42 -3.30 -0.03
C LEU A 277 16.82 -1.97 0.64
N PRO A 278 17.28 -0.97 -0.13
CA PRO A 278 17.37 0.38 0.41
C PRO A 278 15.95 0.98 0.60
N PRO A 279 15.83 2.10 1.33
CA PRO A 279 14.60 2.91 1.32
C PRO A 279 14.17 3.24 -0.12
N GLY A 280 12.87 3.47 -0.34
CA GLY A 280 12.33 3.70 -1.69
C GLY A 280 12.74 5.01 -2.36
N ASN A 281 13.27 5.99 -1.61
CA ASN A 281 13.88 7.19 -2.18
C ASN A 281 15.34 7.00 -2.63
N GLU A 282 15.88 5.78 -2.52
CA GLU A 282 17.19 5.38 -3.03
C GLU A 282 17.04 4.28 -4.07
N LEU A 283 17.82 4.36 -5.16
CA LEU A 283 17.82 3.36 -6.23
C LEU A 283 18.26 1.98 -5.71
N ALA A 284 17.45 0.95 -5.96
CA ALA A 284 17.75 -0.44 -5.63
C ALA A 284 18.37 -1.21 -6.79
N GLY A 285 17.97 -0.88 -8.02
CA GLY A 285 18.24 -1.60 -9.26
C GLY A 285 17.32 -2.81 -9.47
N LEU A 286 16.91 -3.03 -10.73
CA LEU A 286 16.02 -4.14 -11.11
C LEU A 286 16.56 -5.52 -10.73
N ASP A 287 17.87 -5.75 -10.83
CA ASP A 287 18.49 -7.03 -10.45
C ASP A 287 18.24 -7.36 -8.97
N ARG A 288 18.43 -6.38 -8.08
CA ARG A 288 18.22 -6.57 -6.65
C ARG A 288 16.75 -6.76 -6.32
N LEU A 289 15.88 -5.92 -6.91
CA LEU A 289 14.43 -6.04 -6.73
C LEU A 289 13.94 -7.42 -7.19
N THR A 290 14.40 -7.90 -8.33
CA THR A 290 14.09 -9.24 -8.85
C THR A 290 14.50 -10.35 -7.89
N VAL A 291 15.72 -10.28 -7.33
CA VAL A 291 16.22 -11.27 -6.36
C VAL A 291 15.35 -11.29 -5.10
N VAL A 292 15.06 -10.12 -4.52
CA VAL A 292 14.25 -10.00 -3.30
C VAL A 292 12.81 -10.45 -3.54
N THR A 293 12.20 -10.04 -4.67
CA THR A 293 10.85 -10.48 -5.06
C THR A 293 10.78 -12.01 -5.15
N ARG A 294 11.77 -12.67 -5.76
CA ARG A 294 11.81 -14.15 -5.83
C ARG A 294 11.97 -14.83 -4.46
N GLN A 295 12.68 -14.20 -3.53
CA GLN A 295 12.80 -14.72 -2.16
C GLN A 295 11.46 -14.58 -1.42
N LEU A 296 10.80 -13.42 -1.55
CA LEU A 296 9.47 -13.19 -0.99
C LEU A 296 8.43 -14.15 -1.55
N MET A 297 8.41 -14.42 -2.86
CA MET A 297 7.48 -15.39 -3.47
C MET A 297 7.47 -16.74 -2.71
N LYS A 298 8.64 -17.21 -2.25
CA LYS A 298 8.75 -18.46 -1.48
C LYS A 298 8.15 -18.32 -0.08
N LEU A 299 8.36 -17.19 0.58
CA LEU A 299 7.78 -16.89 1.89
C LEU A 299 6.25 -16.75 1.81
N LEU A 300 5.72 -16.10 0.76
CA LEU A 300 4.28 -15.97 0.54
C LEU A 300 3.63 -17.34 0.32
N ALA A 301 4.26 -18.21 -0.49
CA ALA A 301 3.78 -19.58 -0.70
C ALA A 301 3.76 -20.37 0.62
N GLU A 302 4.77 -20.23 1.47
CA GLU A 302 4.80 -20.88 2.78
C GLU A 302 3.76 -20.30 3.75
N SER A 303 3.55 -18.97 3.71
CA SER A 303 2.53 -18.30 4.51
C SER A 303 1.12 -18.83 4.19
N GLU A 304 0.81 -19.07 2.92
CA GLU A 304 -0.46 -19.71 2.53
C GLU A 304 -0.58 -21.14 3.07
N ARG A 305 0.51 -21.92 3.07
CA ARG A 305 0.51 -23.27 3.66
C ARG A 305 0.23 -23.23 5.16
N LEU A 306 0.80 -22.27 5.90
CA LEU A 306 0.51 -22.05 7.32
C LEU A 306 -0.97 -21.69 7.53
N ALA A 307 -1.59 -20.96 6.60
CA ALA A 307 -3.03 -20.68 6.62
C ALA A 307 -3.90 -21.93 6.31
N GLY A 308 -3.31 -23.08 5.97
CA GLY A 308 -4.01 -24.29 5.56
C GLY A 308 -4.55 -24.21 4.13
N VAL A 309 -3.96 -23.34 3.31
CA VAL A 309 -4.33 -23.12 1.92
C VAL A 309 -3.32 -23.78 1.01
N HIS A 310 -3.81 -24.57 0.07
CA HIS A 310 -3.01 -25.15 -0.98
C HIS A 310 -3.55 -24.72 -2.33
N ARG A 311 -2.69 -24.07 -3.12
CA ARG A 311 -3.02 -23.70 -4.49
C ARG A 311 -2.47 -24.72 -5.47
N SER A 312 -3.28 -25.07 -6.46
CA SER A 312 -2.88 -25.83 -7.63
C SER A 312 -3.24 -25.03 -8.87
N TRP A 313 -2.42 -25.11 -9.90
CA TRP A 313 -2.54 -24.29 -11.10
C TRP A 313 -2.64 -25.22 -12.30
N ASP A 314 -3.58 -24.98 -13.20
CA ASP A 314 -3.64 -25.66 -14.50
C ASP A 314 -3.70 -24.63 -15.65
N ASP A 315 -3.72 -25.14 -16.88
CA ASP A 315 -3.78 -24.30 -18.09
C ASP A 315 -5.11 -23.52 -18.23
N GLY A 316 -6.10 -23.76 -17.36
CA GLY A 316 -7.42 -23.14 -17.32
C GLY A 316 -7.65 -22.18 -16.15
N GLY A 317 -6.77 -22.16 -15.13
CA GLY A 317 -6.87 -21.24 -14.00
C GLY A 317 -6.17 -21.71 -12.71
N ALA A 318 -6.45 -20.99 -11.62
CA ALA A 318 -6.00 -21.32 -10.27
C ALA A 318 -7.11 -22.07 -9.53
N TYR A 319 -6.79 -23.23 -8.95
CA TYR A 319 -7.64 -23.90 -7.99
C TYR A 319 -7.06 -23.74 -6.59
N MET A 320 -7.92 -23.49 -5.62
CA MET A 320 -7.56 -23.41 -4.23
C MET A 320 -8.29 -24.49 -3.45
N HIS A 321 -7.54 -25.32 -2.73
CA HIS A 321 -8.09 -26.30 -1.81
C HIS A 321 -7.63 -25.96 -0.39
N TRP A 322 -8.55 -26.13 0.56
CA TRP A 322 -8.26 -25.96 1.98
C TRP A 322 -8.00 -27.33 2.58
N VAL A 323 -6.86 -27.45 3.27
CA VAL A 323 -6.51 -28.68 3.99
C VAL A 323 -6.90 -28.48 5.45
N THR A 324 -7.83 -29.30 5.91
CA THR A 324 -8.17 -29.32 7.34
C THR A 324 -7.00 -29.87 8.16
N PRO A 325 -6.83 -29.48 9.44
CA PRO A 325 -5.81 -30.05 10.32
C PRO A 325 -5.83 -31.59 10.44
N ALA A 326 -6.95 -32.22 10.06
CA ALA A 326 -7.12 -33.67 10.01
C ALA A 326 -6.68 -34.32 8.67
N GLY A 327 -6.04 -33.57 7.76
CA GLY A 327 -5.55 -34.09 6.47
C GLY A 327 -6.63 -34.42 5.45
N LYS A 328 -7.89 -34.01 5.67
CA LYS A 328 -8.97 -34.15 4.67
C LYS A 328 -8.95 -32.93 3.75
N THR A 329 -8.81 -33.21 2.46
CA THR A 329 -8.84 -32.23 1.37
C THR A 329 -10.30 -32.02 0.95
N HIS A 330 -10.78 -30.78 0.97
CA HIS A 330 -12.02 -30.40 0.29
C HIS A 330 -11.65 -29.81 -1.07
N ILE A 331 -12.15 -30.45 -2.13
CA ILE A 331 -12.04 -29.96 -3.52
C ILE A 331 -13.15 -28.95 -3.75
#